data_AF-A0A6J1DFB7-F1
#
_entry.id   AF-A0A6J1DFB7-F1
#
_cell.length_a   1.000
_cell.length_b   1.000
_cell.length_c   1.000
_cell.angle_alpha   90.00
_cell.angle_beta   90.00
_cell.angle_gamma   90.00
#
_symmetry.space_group_name_H-M   'P 1'
#
loop_
_entity.id
_entity.type
_entity.pdbx_description
1 polymer ?
#
loop_
_entity_poly.entity_id
_entity_poly.type
_entity_poly.pdbx_seq_one_letter_code
_entity_poly.pdbx_strand_id
1 'polypeptide(L)'
;LYLSHNQLSGEIPTSLAGIDFNVIDLSRNKLQGDASMIFGGNKTTQIVNLSRNLLEFNLSAVVFPQSLTSLDLNHNKIFGGIPPEMTKLSFQFMNVSYNRLCGEIPVGGQLQSFDVYSYFHNKCLCGAPLGSCK
;
A
#
# COMPACT_ATOMS: atom_id res chain seq x y z
N LEU A 1 -0.37 8.35 14.16
CA LEU A 1 0.64 7.52 14.83
C LEU A 1 1.94 7.61 14.04
N TYR A 2 3.01 8.13 14.65
CA TYR A 2 4.32 8.27 14.00
C TYR A 2 5.34 7.46 14.78
N LEU A 3 5.79 6.35 14.20
CA LEU A 3 6.79 5.44 14.78
C LEU A 3 7.86 5.07 13.74
N SER A 4 8.06 5.90 12.72
CA SER A 4 9.02 5.64 11.67
C SER A 4 10.46 5.73 12.14
N HIS A 5 11.37 5.10 11.40
CA HIS A 5 12.81 5.07 11.68
C HIS A 5 13.18 4.48 13.04
N ASN A 6 12.60 3.31 13.36
CA ASN A 6 12.91 2.57 14.58
C ASN A 6 13.40 1.15 14.26
N GLN A 7 13.58 0.35 15.31
CA GLN A 7 13.91 -1.07 15.20
C GLN A 7 12.74 -1.96 15.58
N LEU A 8 11.49 -1.44 15.50
CA LEU A 8 10.30 -2.20 15.86
C LEU A 8 10.22 -3.46 14.98
N SER A 9 9.93 -4.59 15.61
CA SER A 9 9.91 -5.90 14.97
C SER A 9 8.73 -6.72 15.45
N GLY A 10 8.47 -7.83 14.77
CA GLY A 10 7.28 -8.65 15.01
C GLY A 10 6.08 -8.12 14.24
N GLU A 11 4.91 -8.64 14.58
CA GLU A 11 3.66 -8.27 13.90
C GLU A 11 3.08 -6.97 14.46
N ILE A 12 2.31 -6.29 13.62
CA ILE A 12 1.51 -5.14 14.05
C ILE A 12 0.33 -5.69 14.89
N PRO A 13 0.18 -5.28 16.16
CA PRO A 13 -0.85 -5.84 17.03
C PRO A 13 -2.27 -5.63 16.48
N THR A 14 -3.10 -6.67 16.50
CA THR A 14 -4.49 -6.63 16.02
C THR A 14 -5.38 -5.65 16.79
N SER A 15 -5.00 -5.28 18.02
CA SER A 15 -5.66 -4.23 18.80
C SER A 15 -5.67 -2.87 18.10
N LEU A 16 -4.76 -2.62 17.15
CA LEU A 16 -4.74 -1.39 16.35
C LEU A 16 -5.84 -1.38 15.27
N ALA A 17 -6.47 -2.52 14.95
CA ALA A 17 -7.53 -2.59 13.95
C ALA A 17 -8.74 -1.73 14.30
N GLY A 18 -9.04 -1.56 15.59
CA GLY A 18 -10.16 -0.74 16.07
C GLY A 18 -9.88 0.77 16.08
N ILE A 19 -8.65 1.19 15.78
CA ILE A 19 -8.26 2.61 15.83
C ILE A 19 -8.42 3.22 14.44
N ASP A 20 -9.05 4.39 14.38
CA ASP A 20 -9.14 5.21 13.19
C ASP A 20 -8.08 6.31 13.23
N PHE A 21 -6.95 6.07 12.56
CA PHE A 21 -5.87 7.04 12.49
C PHE A 21 -6.14 8.01 11.34
N ASN A 22 -5.94 9.31 11.54
CA ASN A 22 -5.87 10.23 10.40
C ASN A 22 -4.59 9.99 9.57
N VAL A 23 -3.46 9.81 10.28
CA VAL A 23 -2.14 9.51 9.70
C VAL A 23 -1.50 8.36 10.47
N ILE A 24 -0.95 7.39 9.75
CA ILE A 24 -0.13 6.32 10.30
C ILE A 24 1.17 6.18 9.50
N ASP A 25 2.28 6.39 10.18
CA ASP A 25 3.63 6.21 9.64
C ASP A 25 4.40 5.22 10.53
N LEU A 26 4.57 4.00 10.02
CA LEU A 26 5.35 2.92 10.62
C LEU A 26 6.59 2.58 9.77
N SER A 27 6.96 3.48 8.85
CA SER A 27 8.00 3.20 7.87
C SER A 27 9.38 2.98 8.48
N ARG A 28 10.24 2.25 7.76
CA ARG A 28 11.64 2.01 8.15
C ARG A 28 11.75 1.38 9.54
N ASN A 29 11.13 0.20 9.64
CA ASN A 29 11.20 -0.68 10.80
C ASN A 29 11.52 -2.11 10.31
N LYS A 30 11.35 -3.10 11.18
CA LYS A 30 11.48 -4.54 10.89
C LYS A 30 10.13 -5.25 11.13
N LEU A 31 9.02 -4.54 10.97
CA LEU A 31 7.67 -5.10 11.17
C LEU A 31 7.40 -6.14 10.08
N GLN A 32 6.71 -7.22 10.46
CA GLN A 32 6.41 -8.35 9.58
C GLN A 32 4.94 -8.75 9.70
N GLY A 33 4.53 -9.72 8.87
CA GLY A 33 3.16 -10.24 8.88
C GLY A 33 2.16 -9.30 8.19
N ASP A 34 0.89 -9.52 8.51
CA ASP A 34 -0.23 -8.81 7.88
C ASP A 34 -0.41 -7.41 8.50
N ALA A 35 -0.63 -6.41 7.65
CA ALA A 35 -0.91 -5.02 8.03
C ALA A 35 -2.24 -4.51 7.43
N SER A 36 -3.01 -5.37 6.78
CA SER A 36 -4.25 -5.03 6.06
C SER A 36 -5.32 -4.43 6.96
N MET A 37 -5.34 -4.79 8.25
CA MET A 37 -6.25 -4.26 9.26
C MET A 37 -6.07 -2.76 9.57
N ILE A 38 -4.96 -2.15 9.14
CA ILE A 38 -4.77 -0.69 9.20
C ILE A 38 -5.73 0.01 8.23
N PHE A 39 -6.14 -0.68 7.16
CA PHE A 39 -7.13 -0.19 6.21
C PHE A 39 -8.56 -0.59 6.61
N GLY A 40 -9.54 -0.15 5.84
CA GLY A 40 -10.95 -0.43 6.04
C GLY A 40 -11.81 0.68 5.48
N GLY A 41 -12.90 0.32 4.77
CA GLY A 41 -13.80 1.30 4.16
C GLY A 41 -14.56 2.20 5.17
N ASN A 42 -14.59 1.80 6.44
CA ASN A 42 -15.17 2.57 7.55
C ASN A 42 -14.17 3.51 8.24
N LYS A 43 -12.89 3.50 7.85
CA LYS A 43 -11.86 4.38 8.41
C LYS A 43 -11.84 5.73 7.68
N THR A 44 -11.26 6.72 8.33
CA THR A 44 -11.07 8.08 7.79
C THR A 44 -9.61 8.39 7.49
N THR A 45 -8.71 7.41 7.59
CA THR A 45 -7.27 7.55 7.34
C THR A 45 -6.94 8.19 5.99
N GLN A 46 -6.13 9.23 6.03
CA GLN A 46 -5.70 10.01 4.86
C GLN A 46 -4.31 9.62 4.37
N ILE A 47 -3.41 9.30 5.30
CA ILE A 47 -2.00 9.03 5.00
C ILE A 47 -1.57 7.73 5.67
N VAL A 48 -1.08 6.80 4.84
CA VAL A 48 -0.51 5.53 5.28
C VAL A 48 0.89 5.39 4.72
N ASN A 49 1.89 5.33 5.59
CA ASN A 49 3.26 4.99 5.23
C ASN A 49 3.73 3.75 6.00
N LEU A 50 3.82 2.64 5.28
CA LEU A 50 4.30 1.35 5.79
C LEU A 50 5.61 0.92 5.10
N SER A 51 6.23 1.83 4.35
CA SER A 51 7.38 1.53 3.51
C SER A 51 8.58 1.01 4.30
N ARG A 52 9.43 0.21 3.65
CA ARG A 52 10.69 -0.31 4.20
C ARG A 52 10.46 -1.11 5.50
N ASN A 53 9.69 -2.17 5.37
CA ASN A 53 9.43 -3.17 6.41
C ASN A 53 9.54 -4.59 5.79
N LEU A 54 9.04 -5.60 6.49
CA LEU A 54 8.96 -7.00 6.05
C LEU A 54 7.49 -7.46 5.94
N LEU A 55 6.55 -6.54 5.75
CA LEU A 55 5.11 -6.82 5.74
C LEU A 55 4.72 -7.68 4.55
N GLU A 56 3.77 -8.59 4.77
CA GLU A 56 3.35 -9.60 3.81
C GLU A 56 1.84 -9.82 3.91
N PHE A 57 1.09 -9.26 2.97
CA PHE A 57 -0.36 -9.40 2.86
C PHE A 57 -0.82 -9.29 1.41
N ASN A 58 -2.05 -9.74 1.14
CA ASN A 58 -2.64 -9.70 -0.19
C ASN A 58 -3.32 -8.35 -0.45
N LEU A 59 -2.72 -7.52 -1.30
CA LEU A 59 -3.25 -6.20 -1.64
C LEU A 59 -4.62 -6.27 -2.34
N SER A 60 -4.91 -7.34 -3.09
CA SER A 60 -6.20 -7.49 -3.80
C SER A 60 -7.40 -7.63 -2.87
N ALA A 61 -7.19 -8.02 -1.62
CA ALA A 61 -8.25 -8.17 -0.62
C ALA A 61 -8.45 -6.92 0.24
N VAL A 62 -7.63 -5.88 0.06
CA VAL A 62 -7.65 -4.69 0.91
C VAL A 62 -8.77 -3.75 0.49
N VAL A 63 -9.61 -3.39 1.45
CA VAL A 63 -10.60 -2.32 1.30
C VAL A 63 -10.02 -1.03 1.84
N PHE A 64 -9.81 -0.04 0.98
CA PHE A 64 -9.24 1.26 1.35
C PHE A 64 -10.31 2.26 1.82
N PRO A 65 -9.97 3.15 2.78
CA PRO A 65 -10.85 4.27 3.12
C PRO A 65 -10.91 5.28 1.97
N GLN A 66 -12.09 5.86 1.72
CA GLN A 66 -12.29 6.82 0.62
C GLN A 66 -11.53 8.13 0.82
N SER A 67 -11.16 8.46 2.06
CA SER A 67 -10.37 9.64 2.41
C SER A 67 -8.86 9.47 2.16
N LEU A 68 -8.39 8.29 1.75
CA LEU A 68 -6.97 8.04 1.53
C LEU A 68 -6.44 8.86 0.36
N THR A 69 -5.41 9.68 0.62
CA THR A 69 -4.77 10.54 -0.39
C THR A 69 -3.29 10.24 -0.56
N SER A 70 -2.63 9.62 0.42
CA SER A 70 -1.22 9.26 0.35
C SER A 70 -0.99 7.82 0.83
N LEU A 71 -0.38 7.02 -0.03
CA LEU A 71 -0.09 5.61 0.25
C LEU A 71 1.36 5.27 -0.13
N ASP A 72 2.18 4.94 0.86
CA ASP A 72 3.53 4.41 0.63
C ASP A 72 3.68 3.01 1.23
N LEU A 73 3.82 2.02 0.34
CA LEU A 73 3.98 0.60 0.67
C LEU A 73 5.32 0.05 0.18
N ASN A 74 6.22 0.90 -0.32
CA ASN A 74 7.41 0.43 -1.02
C ASN A 74 8.34 -0.41 -0.12
N HIS A 75 9.14 -1.30 -0.72
CA HIS A 75 10.09 -2.17 -0.01
C HIS A 75 9.43 -3.01 1.10
N ASN A 76 8.52 -3.90 0.69
CA ASN A 76 7.89 -4.91 1.54
C ASN A 76 7.81 -6.25 0.76
N LYS A 77 7.01 -7.19 1.25
CA LYS A 77 6.72 -8.49 0.62
C LYS A 77 5.25 -8.62 0.20
N ILE A 78 4.57 -7.48 0.01
CA ILE A 78 3.13 -7.43 -0.30
C ILE A 78 2.90 -8.09 -1.67
N PHE A 79 1.86 -8.92 -1.76
CA PHE A 79 1.56 -9.72 -2.94
C PHE A 79 0.11 -9.52 -3.41
N GLY A 80 -0.27 -10.20 -4.48
CA GLY A 80 -1.55 -10.00 -5.16
C GLY A 80 -1.49 -8.84 -6.16
N GLY A 81 -2.64 -8.41 -6.65
CA GLY A 81 -2.79 -7.28 -7.57
C GLY A 81 -3.29 -6.01 -6.90
N ILE A 82 -3.16 -4.90 -7.61
CA ILE A 82 -3.71 -3.60 -7.22
C ILE A 82 -5.24 -3.68 -7.36
N PRO A 83 -6.03 -3.47 -6.29
CA PRO A 83 -7.48 -3.59 -6.37
C PRO A 83 -8.10 -2.45 -7.20
N PRO A 84 -9.10 -2.74 -8.07
CA PRO A 84 -9.74 -1.72 -8.90
C PRO A 84 -10.34 -0.55 -8.12
N GLU A 85 -10.73 -0.75 -6.85
CA GLU A 85 -11.26 0.29 -5.97
C GLU A 85 -10.28 1.46 -5.81
N MET A 86 -8.97 1.25 -5.96
CA MET A 86 -7.97 2.31 -5.91
C MET A 86 -8.14 3.35 -7.03
N THR A 87 -8.82 3.01 -8.13
CA THR A 87 -9.16 3.98 -9.20
C THR A 87 -10.17 5.04 -8.74
N LYS A 88 -10.90 4.79 -7.65
CA LYS A 88 -11.89 5.74 -7.08
C LYS A 88 -11.26 6.70 -6.08
N LEU A 89 -10.00 6.49 -5.70
CA LEU A 89 -9.31 7.30 -4.71
C LEU A 89 -8.61 8.50 -5.36
N SER A 90 -8.70 9.65 -4.70
CA SER A 90 -8.07 10.89 -5.14
C SER A 90 -6.63 10.97 -4.62
N PHE A 91 -5.78 10.03 -5.05
CA PHE A 91 -4.39 9.99 -4.62
C PHE A 91 -3.62 11.24 -5.04
N GLN A 92 -2.89 11.82 -4.09
CA GLN A 92 -1.86 12.84 -4.32
C GLN A 92 -0.48 12.20 -4.40
N PHE A 93 -0.28 11.07 -3.71
CA PHE A 93 0.96 10.31 -3.71
C PHE A 93 0.67 8.81 -3.60
N MET A 94 1.36 8.01 -4.42
CA MET A 94 1.31 6.56 -4.29
C MET A 94 2.65 5.93 -4.69
N ASN A 95 3.12 5.00 -3.87
CA ASN A 95 4.28 4.17 -4.20
C ASN A 95 4.10 2.74 -3.66
N VAL A 96 4.05 1.77 -4.57
CA VAL A 96 3.95 0.33 -4.29
C VAL A 96 5.15 -0.46 -4.83
N SER A 97 6.22 0.23 -5.23
CA SER A 97 7.44 -0.38 -5.78
C SER A 97 8.13 -1.33 -4.81
N TYR A 98 9.00 -2.20 -5.33
CA TYR A 98 9.73 -3.18 -4.52
C TYR A 98 8.82 -4.03 -3.63
N ASN A 99 7.86 -4.69 -4.25
CA ASN A 99 6.96 -5.66 -3.63
C ASN A 99 6.90 -6.92 -4.51
N ARG A 100 5.92 -7.77 -4.26
CA ARG A 100 5.63 -8.99 -5.03
C ARG A 100 4.28 -8.88 -5.74
N LEU A 101 3.89 -7.66 -6.14
CA LEU A 101 2.61 -7.42 -6.81
C LEU A 101 2.60 -8.00 -8.22
N CYS A 102 1.40 -8.33 -8.68
CA CYS A 102 1.15 -9.07 -9.90
C CYS A 102 -0.13 -8.62 -10.61
N GLY A 103 -0.20 -8.87 -11.91
CA GLY A 103 -1.39 -8.59 -12.72
C GLY A 103 -1.38 -7.20 -13.35
N GLU A 104 -2.46 -6.86 -14.01
CA GLU A 104 -2.61 -5.59 -14.69
C GLU A 104 -2.92 -4.46 -13.70
N ILE A 105 -2.28 -3.30 -13.86
CA ILE A 105 -2.61 -2.08 -13.13
C ILE A 105 -4.01 -1.63 -13.57
N PRO A 106 -4.99 -1.50 -12.65
CA PRO A 106 -6.33 -1.06 -13.01
C PRO A 106 -6.31 0.32 -13.70
N VAL A 107 -7.10 0.45 -14.76
CA VAL A 107 -7.23 1.70 -15.52
C VAL A 107 -8.27 2.60 -14.85
N GLY A 108 -7.89 3.83 -14.52
CA GLY A 108 -8.77 4.86 -13.97
C GLY A 108 -8.17 5.64 -12.81
N GLY A 109 -8.82 6.76 -12.48
CA GLY A 109 -8.39 7.64 -11.40
C GLY A 109 -6.99 8.21 -11.63
N GLN A 110 -6.15 8.13 -10.59
CA GLN A 110 -4.78 8.65 -10.61
C GLN A 110 -3.71 7.57 -10.88
N LEU A 111 -4.09 6.30 -11.06
CA LEU A 111 -3.09 5.24 -11.19
C LEU A 111 -2.19 5.42 -12.43
N GLN A 112 -2.73 5.92 -13.53
CA GLN A 112 -1.92 6.18 -14.74
C GLN A 112 -1.16 7.52 -14.70
N SER A 113 -1.41 8.39 -13.71
CA SER A 113 -0.69 9.67 -13.59
C SER A 113 0.63 9.55 -12.84
N PHE A 114 0.82 8.47 -12.06
CA PHE A 114 2.08 8.18 -11.39
C PHE A 114 3.12 7.62 -12.35
N ASP A 115 4.39 7.89 -12.06
CA ASP A 115 5.53 7.43 -12.85
C ASP A 115 5.78 5.91 -12.67
N VAL A 116 6.48 5.28 -13.62
CA VAL A 116 6.99 3.90 -13.54
C VAL A 116 7.66 3.57 -12.21
N TYR A 117 8.37 4.50 -11.56
CA TYR A 117 9.02 4.33 -10.26
C TYR A 117 8.04 4.10 -9.10
N SER A 118 6.76 4.42 -9.25
CA SER A 118 5.75 4.06 -8.25
C SER A 118 5.39 2.57 -8.28
N TYR A 119 5.76 1.86 -9.34
CA TYR A 119 5.36 0.48 -9.62
C TYR A 119 6.51 -0.49 -9.82
N PHE A 120 7.70 0.02 -10.17
CA PHE A 120 8.86 -0.80 -10.54
C PHE A 120 9.28 -1.80 -9.44
N HIS A 121 10.04 -2.82 -9.84
CA HIS A 121 10.39 -3.95 -8.98
C HIS A 121 9.19 -4.74 -8.42
N ASN A 122 8.08 -4.78 -9.15
CA ASN A 122 7.04 -5.80 -9.02
C ASN A 122 7.09 -6.69 -10.27
N LYS A 123 7.73 -7.87 -10.17
CA LYS A 123 8.18 -8.63 -11.35
C LYS A 123 7.06 -9.03 -12.33
N CYS A 124 5.84 -9.23 -11.84
CA CYS A 124 4.72 -9.66 -12.66
C CYS A 124 3.58 -8.63 -12.74
N LEU A 125 3.82 -7.40 -12.29
CA LEU A 125 2.90 -6.28 -12.49
C LEU A 125 3.11 -5.71 -13.90
N CYS A 126 2.03 -5.38 -14.60
CA CYS A 126 2.05 -4.91 -15.98
C CYS A 126 0.89 -3.93 -16.26
N GLY A 127 0.85 -3.34 -17.46
CA GLY A 127 -0.12 -2.30 -17.82
C GLY A 127 0.38 -0.90 -17.45
N ALA A 128 -0.17 0.14 -18.09
CA ALA A 128 0.31 1.51 -17.94
C ALA A 128 0.33 1.96 -16.47
N PRO A 129 1.43 2.60 -15.99
CA PRO A 129 2.56 3.15 -16.75
C PRO A 129 3.70 2.17 -17.07
N LEU A 130 3.58 0.90 -16.67
CA LEU A 130 4.53 -0.15 -17.05
C LEU A 130 4.31 -0.64 -18.49
N GLY A 131 5.17 -1.55 -18.94
CA GLY A 131 4.97 -2.26 -20.20
C GLY A 131 3.66 -3.07 -20.19
N SER A 132 3.11 -3.30 -21.38
CA SER A 132 1.89 -4.10 -21.56
C SER A 132 2.03 -5.50 -20.97
N CYS A 133 0.92 -6.05 -20.48
CA CYS A 133 0.86 -7.46 -20.09
C CYS A 133 1.15 -8.36 -21.31
N LYS A 134 1.82 -9.49 -21.05
CA LYS A 134 2.17 -10.49 -22.06
C LYS A 134 1.20 -11.67 -22.02
#